data_AF-A0A951CPK6-F1
#
_entry.id   AF-A0A951CPK6-F1
#
_cell.length_a   1.000
_cell.length_b   1.000
_cell.length_c   1.000
_cell.angle_alpha   90.00
_cell.angle_beta   90.00
_cell.angle_gamma   90.00
#
_symmetry.space_group_name_H-M   'P 1'
#
loop_
_entity.id
_entity.type
_entity.pdbx_description
1 polymer ?
#
loop_
_entity_poly.entity_id
_entity_poly.type
_entity_poly.pdbx_seq_one_letter_code
_entity_poly.pdbx_strand_id
1 'polypeptide(L)' 'HRTANQTHHHALRTVGNRLVGILHGCLRHHTPYNEHTAWAHRMAAA' A
#
# COMPACT_ATOMS: atom_id res chain seq x y z
N HIS A 1 -2.75 26.87 13.42
CA HIS A 1 -3.76 25.84 13.72
C HIS A 1 -4.48 25.41 12.44
N ARG A 2 -3.93 24.44 11.67
CA ARG A 2 -4.60 23.70 10.56
C ARG A 2 -3.78 22.45 10.19
N THR A 3 -3.70 21.49 11.10
CA THR A 3 -2.95 20.22 10.88
C THR A 3 -3.85 19.04 10.51
N ALA A 4 -5.18 19.19 10.61
CA ALA A 4 -6.13 18.10 10.34
C ALA A 4 -6.34 17.78 8.85
N ASN A 5 -6.03 18.70 7.93
CA ASN A 5 -6.19 18.46 6.49
C ASN A 5 -4.95 17.79 5.85
N GLN A 6 -3.78 17.97 6.45
CA GLN A 6 -2.54 17.37 5.95
C GLN A 6 -2.47 15.88 6.27
N THR A 7 -3.07 15.44 7.39
CA THR A 7 -3.14 14.03 7.77
C THR A 7 -3.97 13.20 6.80
N HIS A 8 -5.04 13.76 6.25
CA HIS A 8 -5.90 13.05 5.30
C HIS A 8 -5.16 12.78 3.98
N HIS A 9 -4.58 13.81 3.37
CA HIS A 9 -3.77 13.65 2.15
C HIS A 9 -2.52 12.81 2.37
N HIS A 10 -1.91 12.91 3.56
CA HIS A 10 -0.76 12.09 3.92
C HIS A 10 -1.16 10.61 4.02
N ALA A 11 -2.25 10.30 4.71
CA ALA A 11 -2.78 8.93 4.81
C ALA A 11 -3.14 8.37 3.43
N LEU A 12 -3.84 9.14 2.59
CA LEU A 12 -4.14 8.75 1.20
C LEU A 12 -2.87 8.48 0.38
N ARG A 13 -1.83 9.32 0.51
CA ARG A 13 -0.54 9.11 -0.15
C ARG A 13 0.17 7.86 0.36
N THR A 14 0.15 7.61 1.67
CA THR A 14 0.73 6.40 2.26
C THR A 14 0.04 5.16 1.72
N VAL A 15 -1.29 5.17 1.62
CA VAL A 15 -2.06 4.06 1.04
C VAL A 15 -1.77 3.90 -0.45
N GLY A 16 -1.80 4.99 -1.22
CA GLY A 16 -1.55 4.96 -2.66
C GLY A 16 -0.14 4.48 -3.01
N ASN A 17 0.89 5.01 -2.35
CA ASN A 17 2.28 4.59 -2.56
C ASN A 17 2.49 3.10 -2.24
N ARG A 18 1.80 2.59 -1.22
CA ARG A 18 1.85 1.18 -0.85
C ARG A 18 1.21 0.27 -1.91
N LEU A 19 0.05 0.65 -2.44
CA LEU A 19 -0.63 -0.09 -3.51
C LEU A 19 0.22 -0.13 -4.79
N VAL A 20 0.83 1.00 -5.17
CA VAL A 20 1.73 1.06 -6.33
C VAL A 20 2.97 0.18 -6.12
N GLY A 21 3.54 0.16 -4.91
CA GLY A 21 4.68 -0.70 -4.58
C GLY A 21 4.39 -2.20 -4.75
N ILE A 22 3.20 -2.65 -4.32
CA ILE A 22 2.76 -4.04 -4.48
C ILE A 22 2.59 -4.38 -5.97
N LEU A 23 1.87 -3.54 -6.72
CA LEU A 23 1.65 -3.75 -8.15
C LEU A 23 2.96 -3.76 -8.93
N HIS A 24 3.86 -2.82 -8.63
CA HIS A 24 5.19 -2.79 -9.23
C HIS A 24 6.00 -4.03 -8.87
N GLY A 25 5.87 -4.55 -7.65
CA GLY A 25 6.43 -5.85 -7.26
C GLY A 25 5.91 -6.98 -8.15
N CYS A 26 4.60 -7.08 -8.35
CA CYS A 26 4.02 -8.11 -9.23
C CYS A 26 4.49 -7.97 -10.68
N LEU A 27 4.52 -6.73 -11.19
CA LEU A 27 4.94 -6.45 -12.57
C LEU A 27 6.42 -6.74 -12.79
N ARG A 28 7.29 -6.34 -11.84
CA ARG A 28 8.74 -6.57 -11.88
C ARG A 28 9.10 -8.05 -11.89
N HIS A 29 8.38 -8.87 -11.13
CA HIS A 29 8.65 -10.30 -11.03
C HIS A 29 7.91 -11.12 -12.10
N HIS A 30 7.11 -10.49 -12.97
CA HIS A 30 6.26 -11.17 -13.95
C HIS A 30 5.37 -12.26 -13.34
N THR A 31 5.00 -12.08 -12.06
CA THR A 31 4.15 -13.04 -11.33
C THR A 31 2.69 -12.62 -11.45
N PRO A 32 1.76 -13.57 -11.61
CA PRO A 32 0.34 -13.25 -11.49
C PRO A 32 0.08 -12.59 -10.14
N TYR A 33 -0.79 -11.59 -10.15
CA TYR A 33 -1.17 -10.86 -8.94
C TYR A 33 -1.67 -11.84 -7.88
N ASN A 34 -0.99 -11.87 -6.73
CA ASN A 34 -1.32 -12.75 -5.62
C ASN A 34 -1.74 -11.90 -4.42
N GLU A 35 -3.03 -11.94 -4.10
CA GLU A 35 -3.64 -11.19 -3.00
C GLU A 35 -3.04 -11.53 -1.63
N HIS A 36 -2.60 -12.78 -1.45
CA HIS A 36 -1.98 -13.23 -0.21
C HIS A 36 -0.63 -12.56 0.02
N THR A 37 0.15 -12.34 -1.05
CA THR A 37 1.43 -11.62 -0.97
C THR A 37 1.20 -10.11 -0.84
N ALA A 38 0.21 -9.56 -1.56
CA ALA A 38 -0.18 -8.16 -1.50
C ALA A 38 -0.60 -7.72 -0.08
N TRP A 39 -1.39 -8.55 0.60
CA TRP A 39 -1.94 -8.24 1.93
C TRP A 39 -1.31 -9.02 3.09
N ALA A 40 -0.19 -9.73 2.88
CA ALA A 40 0.53 -10.46 3.94
C ALA A 40 0.81 -9.58 5.17
N HIS A 41 1.13 -8.30 4.95
CA HIS A 41 1.38 -7.33 6.01
C HIS A 41 0.14 -6.99 6.88
N ARG A 42 -1.08 -7.22 6.39
CA ARG A 42 -2.31 -7.09 7.20
C ARG A 42 -2.57 -8.33 8.03
N MET A 43 -2.14 -9.49 7.54
CA MET A 43 -2.23 -10.76 8.27
C MET A 43 -1.18 -10.85 9.38
N ALA A 44 0.00 -10.22 9.20
CA ALA A 44 1.06 -10.19 10.19
C ALA A 44 0.82 -9.24 11.39
N ALA A 45 -0.31 -8.51 11.42
CA ALA A 45 -0.62 -7.54 12.47
C ALA A 45 -1.52 -8.10 13.60
N ALA A 46 -1.40 -9.40 13.90
CA ALA A 46 -1.98 -10.04 15.09
C ALA A 46 -0.94 -10.08 16.21
#